data_AF-A0A382TR16-F1
#
_entry.id   AF-A0A382TR16-F1
#
_cell.length_a   1.000
_cell.length_b   1.000
_cell.length_c   1.000
_cell.angle_alpha   90.00
_cell.angle_beta   90.00
_cell.angle_gamma   90.00
#
_symmetry.space_group_name_H-M   'P 1'
#
loop_
_entity.id
_entity.type
_entity.pdbx_description
1 polymer ?
#
loop_
_entity_poly.entity_id
_entity_poly.type
_entity_poly.pdbx_seq_one_letter_code
_entity_poly.pdbx_strand_id
1 'polypeptide(L)' 'MPIYDQLKLAKELIRFPSITPVDAGTMNFLARKLKSLGFKCKILEFKSKNSKP' A
#
# COMPACT_ATOMS: atom_id res chain seq x y z
N MET A 1 14.61 11.54 15.08
CA MET A 1 14.25 10.52 14.06
C MET A 1 13.12 9.68 14.65
N PRO A 2 11.91 9.67 14.05
CA PRO A 2 10.80 8.88 14.58
C PRO A 2 11.13 7.38 14.54
N ILE A 3 10.84 6.68 15.63
CA ILE A 3 10.93 5.22 15.71
C ILE A 3 9.59 4.67 15.21
N TYR A 4 9.62 3.87 14.15
CA TYR A 4 8.41 3.24 13.61
C TYR A 4 8.17 1.88 14.25
N ASP A 5 6.94 1.66 14.71
CA ASP A 5 6.50 0.35 15.18
C ASP A 5 6.18 -0.55 13.97
N GLN A 6 7.13 -1.42 13.65
CA GLN A 6 7.03 -2.38 12.54
C GLN A 6 5.94 -3.43 12.79
N LEU A 7 5.72 -3.85 14.04
CA LEU A 7 4.71 -4.83 14.39
C LEU A 7 3.31 -4.26 14.20
N LYS A 8 3.09 -3.01 14.62
CA LYS A 8 1.85 -2.29 14.35
C LYS A 8 1.60 -2.14 12.85
N LEU A 9 2.61 -1.72 12.08
CA LEU A 9 2.48 -1.58 10.64
C LEU A 9 2.12 -2.91 9.96
N ALA A 10 2.77 -4.01 10.33
CA ALA A 10 2.48 -5.33 9.81
C ALA A 10 1.02 -5.76 10.11
N LYS A 11 0.55 -5.55 11.34
CA LYS A 11 -0.85 -5.83 11.73
C LYS A 11 -1.85 -4.99 10.95
N GLU A 12 -1.55 -3.72 10.69
CA GLU A 12 -2.39 -2.83 9.87
C GLU A 12 -2.46 -3.34 8.42
N LEU A 13 -1.34 -3.78 7.85
CA LEU A 13 -1.26 -4.31 6.48
C LEU A 13 -2.00 -5.64 6.31
N ILE A 14 -1.89 -6.57 7.27
CA ILE A 14 -2.57 -7.88 7.21
C ILE A 14 -4.10 -7.76 7.23
N ARG A 15 -4.65 -6.67 7.75
CA ARG A 15 -6.11 -6.44 7.80
C ARG A 15 -6.72 -6.09 6.45
N PHE A 16 -5.92 -5.68 5.47
CA PHE A 16 -6.41 -5.45 4.12
C PHE A 16 -6.66 -6.80 3.43
N PRO A 17 -7.87 -7.06 2.89
CA PRO A 17 -8.16 -8.30 2.17
C PRO A 17 -7.58 -8.25 0.74
N SER A 18 -6.27 -8.02 0.62
CA SER A 18 -5.55 -7.80 -0.65
C SER A 18 -5.24 -9.12 -1.37
N ILE A 19 -6.28 -9.85 -1.76
CA ILE A 19 -6.18 -11.12 -2.48
C ILE A 19 -6.00 -10.85 -3.98
N THR A 20 -4.93 -11.37 -4.58
CA THR A 20 -4.58 -11.16 -5.99
C THR A 20 -5.77 -11.37 -6.94
N PRO A 21 -6.04 -10.43 -7.88
CA PRO A 21 -5.26 -9.22 -8.19
C PRO A 21 -5.59 -7.99 -7.33
N VAL A 22 -6.52 -8.10 -6.37
CA VAL A 22 -7.10 -6.96 -5.65
C VAL A 22 -6.12 -6.39 -4.62
N ASP A 23 -5.77 -5.09 -4.73
CA ASP A 23 -4.94 -4.36 -3.75
C ASP A 23 -5.65 -4.13 -2.40
N ALA A 24 -6.97 -4.02 -2.41
CA ALA A 24 -7.82 -3.69 -1.27
C ALA A 24 -7.45 -2.39 -0.53
N GLY A 25 -6.72 -1.46 -1.16
CA GLY A 25 -6.34 -0.16 -0.60
C GLY A 25 -4.99 -0.14 0.12
N THR A 26 -4.22 -1.24 0.07
CA THR A 26 -2.93 -1.39 0.73
C THR A 26 -1.88 -0.42 0.17
N MET A 27 -1.79 -0.29 -1.17
CA MET A 27 -0.85 0.62 -1.83
C MET A 27 -1.13 2.09 -1.48
N ASN A 28 -2.40 2.50 -1.47
CA ASN A 28 -2.78 3.85 -1.09
C ASN A 28 -2.48 4.15 0.38
N PHE A 29 -2.70 3.18 1.27
CA PHE A 29 -2.36 3.30 2.69
C PHE A 29 -0.86 3.54 2.90
N LEU A 30 -0.01 2.74 2.23
CA LEU A 30 1.45 2.91 2.29
C LEU A 30 1.89 4.24 1.68
N ALA A 31 1.35 4.62 0.52
CA ALA A 31 1.68 5.87 -0.14
C ALA A 31 1.38 7.09 0.74
N ARG A 32 0.27 7.10 1.49
CA ARG A 32 -0.06 8.18 2.43
C ARG A 32 0.95 8.28 3.58
N LYS A 33 1.32 7.14 4.18
CA LYS A 33 2.34 7.12 5.23
C LYS A 33 3.68 7.63 4.71
N LEU A 34 4.16 7.12 3.57
CA LEU A 34 5.42 7.56 2.95
C LEU A 34 5.40 9.05 2.57
N LYS A 35 4.29 9.56 2.01
CA LYS A 35 4.14 11.00 1.71
C LYS A 35 4.27 11.87 2.96
N SER A 36 3.74 11.43 4.11
CA SER A 36 3.91 12.15 5.38
C SER A 36 5.36 12.22 5.86
N LEU A 37 6.23 11.34 5.34
CA LEU A 37 7.67 11.32 5.60
C LEU A 37 8.49 12.08 4.55
N GLY A 38 7.82 12.75 3.60
CA GLY A 38 8.48 13.54 2.55
C GLY A 38 8.79 12.76 1.27
N PHE A 39 8.37 11.50 1.15
CA PHE A 39 8.56 10.73 -0.09
C PHE A 39 7.58 11.18 -1.17
N LYS A 40 8.06 11.29 -2.41
CA LYS A 40 7.20 11.40 -3.60
C LYS A 40 6.75 9.99 -4.00
N CYS A 41 5.44 9.75 -3.97
CA CYS A 41 4.87 8.46 -4.38
C CYS A 41 4.00 8.65 -5.63
N LYS A 42 4.24 7.81 -6.65
CA LYS A 42 3.43 7.68 -7.86
C LYS A 42 2.98 6.22 -7.97
N ILE A 43 1.66 5.99 -7.95
CA ILE A 43 1.09 4.66 -8.17
C ILE A 43 1.01 4.43 -9.69
N LEU A 44 1.46 3.26 -10.14
CA LEU A 44 1.41 2.83 -11.52
C LEU A 44 0.55 1.57 -11.59
N GLU A 45 -0.58 1.65 -12.28
CA GLU A 45 -1.48 0.51 -12.46
C GLU A 45 -1.21 -0.12 -13.83
N PHE A 46 -1.08 -1.45 -13.83
CA PHE A 46 -0.88 -2.25 -15.03
C PHE A 46 -2.05 -3.22 -15.17
N LYS A 47 -2.55 -3.38 -16.40
CA LYS A 47 -3.55 -4.39 -16.72
C LYS A 47 -3.15 -5.13 -17.98
N SER A 48 -3.38 -6.45 -17.99
CA SER A 48 -3.35 -7.22 -19.23
C SER A 48 -4.62 -6.95 -20.03
N LYS A 49 -4.63 -7.27 -21.33
CA LYS A 49 -5.74 -6.95 -22.25
C LYS A 49 -7.13 -7.37 -21.73
N ASN A 50 -7.21 -8.37 -20.84
CA ASN A 50 -8.45 -8.89 -20.28
C ASN A 50 -8.47 -9.03 -18.73
N SER A 51 -7.54 -8.42 -18.00
CA SER A 51 -7.53 -8.52 -16.53
C SER A 51 -8.06 -7.26 -15.86
N LYS A 52 -8.83 -7.42 -14.78
CA LYS A 52 -9.11 -6.29 -13.88
C LYS A 52 -7.79 -5.88 -13.21
N PRO A 53 -7.54 -4.56 -13.06
CA PRO A 53 -6.47 -4.08 -12.20
C PRO A 53 -6.69 -4.51 -10.75
#